data_AF-A0A925DSU7-F1
#
_entry.id   AF-A0A925DSU7-F1
#
_cell.length_a   1.000
_cell.length_b   1.000
_cell.length_c   1.000
_cell.angle_alpha   90.00
_cell.angle_beta   90.00
_cell.angle_gamma   90.00
#
_symmetry.space_group_name_H-M   'P 1'
#
loop_
_entity.id
_entity.type
_entity.pdbx_description
1 polymer ?
#
loop_
_entity_poly.entity_id
_entity_poly.type
_entity_poly.pdbx_seq_one_letter_code
_entity_poly.pdbx_strand_id
1 'polypeptide(L)'
;MNFFTKLFLCLFLFSAGITLAQNNTDAFEKKSFVILFSGKDFDSTLSFAKTSAKKLKLKFDESRVQKDSLTHLTFPKTICESNGFSSPCYVARGRFDDGIYISIEYSDDYNGFAKGYYLVIAASGEPADAKLKSEFQKIKKSFPKSYRKQADVYIGCIH
;
A
#
# COMPACT_ATOMS: atom_id res chain seq x y z
N MET A 1 -16.91 -68.40 25.49
CA MET A 1 -17.06 -68.15 26.94
C MET A 1 -15.71 -67.66 27.45
N ASN A 2 -15.72 -66.42 27.94
CA ASN A 2 -14.83 -65.86 28.96
C ASN A 2 -13.35 -65.61 28.61
N PHE A 3 -12.91 -64.34 28.56
CA PHE A 3 -12.63 -63.42 29.68
C PHE A 3 -11.15 -63.52 30.03
N PHE A 4 -10.39 -62.45 29.80
CA PHE A 4 -9.39 -61.87 30.71
C PHE A 4 -8.45 -60.96 29.90
N THR A 5 -8.72 -59.65 29.88
CA THR A 5 -8.04 -58.66 30.74
C THR A 5 -6.60 -58.41 30.30
N LYS A 6 -6.35 -57.25 29.67
CA LYS A 6 -5.21 -56.38 29.99
C LYS A 6 -5.39 -55.01 29.34
N LEU A 7 -6.02 -54.15 30.12
CA LEU A 7 -5.83 -52.71 30.20
C LEU A 7 -4.35 -52.35 29.92
N PHE A 8 -4.06 -51.74 28.78
CA PHE A 8 -2.84 -50.95 28.61
C PHE A 8 -3.23 -49.54 28.18
N LEU A 9 -3.39 -48.74 29.22
CA LEU A 9 -3.53 -47.30 29.25
C LEU A 9 -2.28 -46.68 28.62
N CYS A 10 -2.33 -46.34 27.33
CA CYS A 10 -1.32 -45.48 26.72
C CYS A 10 -1.92 -44.07 26.62
N LEU A 11 -1.66 -43.27 27.66
CA LEU A 11 -1.78 -41.82 27.64
C LEU A 11 -1.03 -41.30 26.41
N PHE A 12 -1.75 -41.05 25.31
CA PHE A 12 -1.24 -40.16 24.29
C PHE A 12 -1.33 -38.76 24.87
N LEU A 13 -0.18 -38.33 25.41
CA LEU A 13 0.12 -36.99 25.82
C LEU A 13 -0.36 -36.02 24.73
N PHE A 14 -1.42 -35.30 25.05
CA PHE A 14 -1.81 -34.07 24.39
C PHE A 14 -0.65 -33.09 24.60
N SER A 15 0.36 -33.15 23.73
CA SER A 15 1.29 -32.05 23.57
C SER A 15 0.49 -30.92 22.93
N ALA A 16 -0.23 -30.16 23.76
CA ALA A 16 -0.63 -28.81 23.45
C ALA A 16 0.66 -28.04 23.22
N GLY A 17 1.14 -28.07 21.98
CA GLY A 17 2.11 -27.11 21.51
C GLY A 17 1.45 -25.76 21.67
N ILE A 18 1.79 -25.06 22.75
CA ILE A 18 1.59 -23.63 22.86
C ILE A 18 2.45 -23.06 21.75
N THR A 19 1.88 -22.91 20.56
CA THR A 19 2.40 -21.98 19.57
C THR A 19 2.33 -20.62 20.24
N LEU A 20 3.45 -20.22 20.83
CA LEU A 20 3.74 -18.81 21.06
C LEU A 20 3.54 -18.16 19.70
N ALA A 21 2.43 -17.44 19.55
CA ALA A 21 2.24 -16.51 18.46
C ALA A 21 3.41 -15.53 18.58
N GLN A 22 4.47 -15.77 17.83
CA GLN A 22 5.48 -14.76 17.59
C GLN A 22 4.70 -13.60 16.98
N ASN A 23 4.51 -12.54 17.76
CA ASN A 23 4.07 -11.25 17.24
C ASN A 23 5.18 -10.82 16.29
N ASN A 24 5.09 -11.24 15.03
CA ASN A 24 5.90 -10.69 13.97
C ASN A 24 5.47 -9.24 13.85
N THR A 25 6.19 -8.35 14.52
CA THR A 25 6.17 -6.93 14.24
C THR A 25 6.92 -6.72 12.92
N ASP A 26 6.39 -7.27 11.84
CA ASP A 26 6.91 -7.00 10.51
C ASP A 26 6.75 -5.49 10.29
N ALA A 27 7.87 -4.79 10.10
CA ALA A 27 7.87 -3.35 9.84
C ALA A 27 7.30 -3.00 8.46
N PHE A 28 6.67 -3.97 7.78
CA PHE A 28 6.08 -3.85 6.47
C PHE A 28 4.66 -4.42 6.48
N GLU A 29 3.74 -3.68 5.87
CA GLU A 29 2.39 -4.16 5.60
C GLU A 29 2.18 -4.36 4.10
N LYS A 30 1.54 -5.47 3.72
CA LYS A 30 1.11 -5.66 2.34
C LYS A 30 -0.08 -4.74 2.05
N LYS A 31 0.07 -3.89 1.04
CA LYS A 31 -0.99 -3.00 0.53
C LYS A 31 -1.31 -3.31 -0.92
N SER A 32 -2.53 -2.99 -1.34
CA SER A 32 -2.96 -3.05 -2.73
C SER A 32 -3.29 -1.66 -3.25
N PHE A 33 -2.81 -1.35 -4.46
CA PHE A 33 -2.95 -0.06 -5.10
C PHE A 33 -3.71 -0.20 -6.41
N VAL A 34 -4.66 0.70 -6.66
CA VAL A 34 -5.34 0.87 -7.94
C VAL A 34 -4.59 1.93 -8.74
N ILE A 35 -3.85 1.52 -9.76
CA ILE A 35 -2.99 2.37 -10.58
C ILE A 35 -3.69 2.66 -11.90
N LEU A 36 -3.80 3.94 -12.27
CA LEU A 36 -4.42 4.40 -13.51
C LEU A 36 -3.41 4.58 -14.65
N PHE A 37 -2.19 5.00 -14.30
CA PHE A 37 -1.13 5.34 -15.23
C PHE A 37 0.24 5.12 -14.58
N SER A 38 1.22 4.75 -15.38
CA SER A 38 2.63 4.72 -15.02
C SER A 38 3.44 5.31 -16.18
N GLY A 39 4.35 6.23 -15.86
CA GLY A 39 5.17 6.93 -16.85
C GLY A 39 6.44 7.49 -16.24
N LYS A 40 7.40 7.88 -17.08
CA LYS A 40 8.69 8.41 -16.62
C LYS A 40 8.73 9.94 -16.54
N ASP A 41 7.77 10.60 -17.19
CA ASP A 41 7.69 12.05 -17.23
C ASP A 41 6.71 12.58 -16.16
N PHE A 42 7.21 13.47 -15.30
CA PHE A 42 6.42 14.01 -14.19
C PHE A 42 5.26 14.89 -14.69
N ASP A 43 5.51 15.77 -15.67
CA ASP A 43 4.52 16.77 -16.11
C ASP A 43 3.33 16.10 -16.80
N SER A 44 3.60 15.10 -17.66
CA SER A 44 2.58 14.26 -18.27
C SER A 44 1.79 13.48 -17.21
N THR A 45 2.47 12.97 -16.17
CA THR A 45 1.82 12.26 -15.06
C THR A 45 0.91 13.20 -14.26
N LEU A 46 1.36 14.42 -13.99
CA LEU A 46 0.60 15.45 -13.28
C LEU A 46 -0.67 15.86 -14.04
N SER A 47 -0.53 16.09 -15.34
CA SER A 47 -1.67 16.37 -16.22
C SER A 47 -2.68 15.23 -16.23
N PHE A 48 -2.21 13.98 -16.33
CA PHE A 48 -3.06 12.79 -16.27
C PHE A 48 -3.77 12.66 -14.92
N ALA A 49 -3.07 12.90 -13.80
CA ALA A 49 -3.63 12.82 -12.45
C ALA A 49 -4.78 13.84 -12.26
N LYS A 50 -4.55 15.11 -12.61
CA LYS A 50 -5.57 16.17 -12.54
C LYS A 50 -6.80 15.86 -13.40
N THR A 51 -6.57 15.36 -14.62
CA THR A 51 -7.66 14.96 -15.53
C THR A 51 -8.44 13.78 -14.99
N SER A 52 -7.76 12.79 -14.42
CA SER A 52 -8.38 11.59 -13.85
C SER A 52 -9.18 11.90 -12.61
N ALA A 53 -8.68 12.78 -11.74
CA ALA A 53 -9.40 13.26 -10.56
C ALA A 53 -10.73 13.90 -10.94
N LYS A 54 -10.72 14.80 -11.94
CA LYS A 54 -11.95 15.41 -12.49
C LYS A 54 -12.90 14.37 -13.06
N LYS A 55 -12.40 13.44 -13.89
CA LYS A 55 -13.21 12.40 -14.54
C LYS A 55 -13.87 11.45 -13.55
N LEU A 56 -13.16 11.06 -12.49
CA LEU A 56 -13.64 10.16 -11.46
C LEU A 56 -14.38 10.88 -10.32
N LYS A 57 -14.36 12.22 -10.30
CA LYS A 57 -14.86 13.05 -9.20
C LYS A 57 -14.20 12.67 -7.86
N LEU A 58 -12.90 12.39 -7.90
CA LEU A 58 -12.09 12.07 -6.72
C LEU A 58 -11.23 13.28 -6.36
N LYS A 59 -10.95 13.46 -5.07
CA LYS A 59 -9.96 14.44 -4.60
C LYS A 59 -8.59 14.12 -5.24
N PHE A 60 -7.89 15.14 -5.73
CA PHE A 60 -6.47 15.05 -6.04
C PHE A 60 -5.69 15.64 -4.87
N ASP A 61 -4.78 14.86 -4.29
CA ASP A 61 -3.96 15.34 -3.20
C ASP A 61 -2.72 16.10 -3.70
N GLU A 62 -2.92 17.38 -3.99
CA GLU A 62 -1.86 18.27 -4.47
C GLU A 62 -0.75 18.51 -3.44
N SER A 63 -1.02 18.25 -2.15
CA SER A 63 -0.04 18.43 -1.08
C SER A 63 1.14 17.44 -1.18
N ARG A 64 0.97 16.35 -1.95
CA ARG A 64 1.98 15.30 -2.15
C ARG A 64 2.86 15.51 -3.39
N VAL A 65 2.71 16.65 -4.10
CA VAL A 65 3.10 16.75 -5.50
C VAL A 65 4.06 17.92 -5.74
N GLN A 66 5.24 17.87 -5.12
CA GLN A 66 6.37 18.68 -5.56
C GLN A 66 7.44 17.77 -6.16
N LYS A 67 7.88 18.09 -7.38
CA LYS A 67 9.00 17.40 -8.01
C LYS A 67 10.27 17.82 -7.30
N ASP A 68 11.07 16.85 -6.92
CA ASP A 68 12.41 17.06 -6.38
C ASP A 68 13.44 16.35 -7.26
N SER A 69 14.62 16.95 -7.40
CA SER A 69 15.68 16.39 -8.27
C SER A 69 16.43 15.22 -7.64
N LEU A 70 16.44 15.12 -6.31
CA LEU A 70 17.12 14.08 -5.55
C LEU A 70 16.17 12.92 -5.22
N THR A 71 14.97 13.24 -4.73
CA THR A 71 14.00 12.24 -4.24
C THR A 71 12.87 11.94 -5.22
N HIS A 72 12.86 12.58 -6.41
CA HIS A 72 11.80 12.55 -7.43
C HIS A 72 10.47 13.19 -7.02
N LEU A 73 10.06 13.03 -5.76
CA LEU A 73 8.92 13.65 -5.11
C LEU A 73 9.30 14.14 -3.72
N THR A 74 8.75 15.27 -3.32
CA THR A 74 8.84 15.80 -1.95
C THR A 74 7.48 16.41 -1.57
N PHE A 75 7.23 16.47 -0.26
CA PHE A 75 6.22 17.36 0.28
C PHE A 75 6.71 18.80 0.26
N PRO A 76 5.78 19.79 0.31
CA PRO A 76 6.12 21.16 0.60
C PRO A 76 6.97 21.25 1.87
N LYS A 77 7.98 22.13 1.85
CA LYS A 77 8.88 22.36 3.01
C LYS A 77 8.12 22.55 4.32
N THR A 78 7.03 23.31 4.31
CA THR A 78 6.18 23.56 5.49
C THR A 78 5.53 22.29 6.04
N ILE A 79 5.19 21.33 5.18
CA ILE A 79 4.66 20.02 5.57
C ILE A 79 5.77 19.15 6.15
N CYS A 80 6.98 19.18 5.57
CA CYS A 80 8.12 18.48 6.14
C CYS A 80 8.43 18.96 7.56
N GLU A 81 8.60 20.27 7.72
CA GLU A 81 8.97 20.89 8.99
C GLU A 81 7.88 20.72 10.06
N SER A 82 6.59 20.83 9.68
CA SER A 82 5.48 20.62 10.63
C SER A 82 5.36 19.18 11.13
N ASN A 83 5.89 18.22 10.38
CA ASN A 83 5.96 16.81 10.75
C ASN A 83 7.33 16.41 11.35
N GLY A 84 8.21 17.38 11.61
CA GLY A 84 9.52 17.15 12.25
C GLY A 84 10.61 16.60 11.32
N PHE A 85 10.42 16.66 10.00
CA PHE A 85 11.41 16.22 9.00
C PHE A 85 12.18 17.40 8.40
N SER A 86 13.43 17.15 8.03
CA SER A 86 14.20 18.06 7.18
C SER A 86 13.72 17.96 5.73
N SER A 87 13.64 19.09 5.02
CA SER A 87 13.32 19.12 3.59
C SER A 87 14.56 18.81 2.73
N PRO A 88 14.44 18.11 1.59
CA PRO A 88 13.24 17.45 1.06
C PRO A 88 12.84 16.23 1.90
N CYS A 89 11.54 15.99 2.01
CA CYS A 89 11.00 14.81 2.69
C CYS A 89 9.82 14.24 1.89
N TYR A 90 9.70 12.92 1.86
CA TYR A 90 8.57 12.26 1.25
C TYR A 90 8.23 10.98 2.01
N VAL A 91 6.94 10.73 2.17
CA VAL A 91 6.43 9.49 2.77
C VAL A 91 5.43 8.89 1.80
N ALA A 92 5.77 7.74 1.23
CA ALA A 92 4.93 7.07 0.25
C ALA A 92 3.56 6.68 0.83
N ARG A 93 2.54 6.74 -0.01
CA ARG A 93 1.17 6.34 0.35
C ARG A 93 1.11 4.87 0.73
N GLY A 94 0.21 4.53 1.65
CA GLY A 94 0.02 3.19 2.21
C GLY A 94 0.58 3.05 3.63
N ARG A 95 1.42 3.98 4.08
CA ARG A 95 1.88 4.07 5.48
C ARG A 95 0.89 4.92 6.29
N PHE A 96 -0.10 4.26 6.88
CA PHE A 96 -1.22 4.93 7.58
C PHE A 96 -2.01 5.93 6.72
N ASP A 97 -1.82 5.86 5.40
CA ASP A 97 -2.42 6.73 4.39
C ASP A 97 -3.02 5.83 3.31
N ASP A 98 -4.20 5.30 3.62
CA ASP A 98 -5.02 4.49 2.73
C ASP A 98 -6.32 5.23 2.36
N GLY A 99 -7.00 4.77 1.32
CA GLY A 99 -8.32 5.31 0.96
C GLY A 99 -8.52 5.48 -0.55
N ILE A 100 -9.46 6.36 -0.92
CA ILE A 100 -9.90 6.57 -2.30
C ILE A 100 -9.72 8.05 -2.66
N TYR A 101 -8.62 8.34 -3.34
CA TYR A 101 -8.26 9.67 -3.82
C TYR A 101 -7.10 9.52 -4.81
N ILE A 102 -6.95 10.49 -5.73
CA ILE A 102 -5.85 10.52 -6.68
C ILE A 102 -4.59 11.06 -6.00
N SER A 103 -3.48 10.34 -6.11
CA SER A 103 -2.14 10.80 -5.79
C SER A 103 -1.14 10.45 -6.89
N ILE A 104 0.00 11.16 -6.89
CA ILE A 104 1.17 10.78 -7.67
C ILE A 104 2.18 10.23 -6.69
N GLU A 105 2.69 9.03 -6.98
CA GLU A 105 3.74 8.40 -6.19
C GLU A 105 4.90 7.99 -7.10
N TYR A 106 6.08 7.79 -6.51
CA TYR A 106 7.24 7.29 -7.24
C TYR A 106 7.38 5.80 -6.98
N SER A 107 7.63 5.03 -8.05
CA SER A 107 7.64 3.56 -7.98
C SER A 107 8.75 3.00 -7.10
N ASP A 108 9.78 3.79 -6.85
CA ASP A 108 10.96 3.33 -6.14
C ASP A 108 10.70 3.16 -4.66
N ASP A 109 9.69 3.86 -4.14
CA ASP A 109 9.25 3.79 -2.75
C ASP A 109 8.45 2.50 -2.44
N TYR A 110 8.15 1.69 -3.47
CA TYR A 110 7.37 0.46 -3.32
C TYR A 110 8.19 -0.78 -3.65
N ASN A 111 8.20 -1.73 -2.72
CA ASN A 111 8.80 -3.04 -2.93
C ASN A 111 7.96 -3.87 -3.90
N GLY A 112 8.61 -4.46 -4.91
CA GLY A 112 7.95 -5.24 -5.97
C GLY A 112 7.42 -4.41 -7.15
N PHE A 113 7.57 -3.09 -7.12
CA PHE A 113 7.26 -2.24 -8.28
C PHE A 113 8.47 -2.12 -9.21
N ALA A 114 8.20 -1.95 -10.51
CA ALA A 114 9.26 -1.64 -11.46
C ALA A 114 9.74 -0.21 -11.18
N LYS A 115 11.05 -0.02 -11.10
CA LYS A 115 11.68 1.23 -10.69
C LYS A 115 11.69 2.27 -11.82
N GLY A 116 11.78 3.55 -11.47
CA GLY A 116 11.92 4.67 -12.40
C GLY A 116 10.62 5.23 -12.98
N TYR A 117 9.47 5.03 -12.33
CA TYR A 117 8.16 5.48 -12.82
C TYR A 117 7.42 6.35 -11.81
N TYR A 118 6.82 7.44 -12.30
CA TYR A 118 5.73 8.11 -11.61
C TYR A 118 4.42 7.35 -11.85
N LEU A 119 3.65 7.18 -10.80
CA LEU A 119 2.42 6.39 -10.77
C LEU A 119 1.26 7.32 -10.44
N VAL A 120 0.15 7.19 -11.16
CA VAL A 120 -1.13 7.81 -10.75
C VAL A 120 -1.95 6.76 -10.03
N ILE A 121 -2.06 6.88 -8.71
CA ILE A 121 -2.79 5.95 -7.84
C ILE A 121 -4.14 6.56 -7.49
N ALA A 122 -5.22 5.81 -7.66
CA ALA A 122 -6.59 6.26 -7.36
C ALA A 122 -7.16 5.71 -6.05
N ALA A 123 -6.62 4.60 -5.57
CA ALA A 123 -7.00 4.01 -4.30
C ALA A 123 -5.89 3.11 -3.75
N SER A 124 -5.80 3.01 -2.43
CA SER A 124 -4.98 2.04 -1.72
C SER A 124 -5.71 1.50 -0.49
N GLY A 125 -5.31 0.33 -0.04
CA GLY A 125 -5.84 -0.31 1.17
C GLY A 125 -5.35 -1.74 1.31
N GLU A 126 -5.96 -2.47 2.23
CA GLU A 126 -5.66 -3.89 2.41
C GLU A 126 -5.99 -4.70 1.15
N PRO A 127 -5.20 -5.73 0.80
CA PRO A 127 -5.42 -6.55 -0.39
C PRO A 127 -6.83 -7.14 -0.52
N ALA A 128 -7.40 -7.56 0.62
CA ALA A 128 -8.70 -8.20 0.72
C ALA A 128 -9.87 -7.21 0.93
N ASP A 129 -9.62 -5.90 0.98
CA ASP A 129 -10.67 -4.90 1.22
C ASP A 129 -11.73 -4.93 0.11
N ALA A 130 -12.97 -5.24 0.51
CA ALA A 130 -14.13 -5.28 -0.37
C ALA A 130 -14.46 -3.90 -0.97
N LYS A 131 -14.24 -2.82 -0.23
CA LYS A 131 -14.43 -1.45 -0.69
C LYS A 131 -13.43 -1.11 -1.80
N LEU A 132 -12.15 -1.42 -1.60
CA LEU A 132 -11.12 -1.27 -2.62
C LEU A 132 -11.43 -2.09 -3.89
N LYS A 133 -11.88 -3.34 -3.72
CA LYS A 133 -12.29 -4.20 -4.85
C LYS A 133 -13.46 -3.58 -5.62
N SER A 134 -14.50 -3.11 -4.93
CA SER A 134 -15.66 -2.46 -5.54
C SER A 134 -15.26 -1.19 -6.29
N GLU A 135 -14.41 -0.37 -5.69
CA GLU A 135 -13.96 0.88 -6.30
C GLU A 135 -13.11 0.64 -7.56
N PHE A 136 -12.22 -0.37 -7.53
CA PHE A 136 -11.48 -0.77 -8.71
C PHE A 136 -12.40 -1.15 -9.88
N GLN A 137 -13.49 -1.88 -9.63
CA GLN A 137 -14.44 -2.25 -10.69
C GLN A 137 -15.13 -1.02 -11.32
N LYS A 138 -15.42 0.01 -10.54
CA LYS A 138 -15.98 1.27 -11.07
C LYS A 138 -14.93 2.01 -11.90
N ILE A 139 -13.71 2.15 -11.38
CA ILE A 139 -12.60 2.82 -12.04
C ILE A 139 -12.28 2.15 -13.39
N LYS A 140 -12.26 0.80 -13.43
CA LYS A 140 -11.96 0.01 -14.62
C LYS A 140 -12.89 0.33 -15.81
N LYS A 141 -14.15 0.72 -15.55
CA LYS A 141 -15.09 1.16 -16.59
C LYS A 141 -14.65 2.45 -17.28
N SER A 142 -14.13 3.41 -16.52
CA SER A 142 -13.67 4.71 -17.02
C SER A 142 -12.21 4.70 -17.50
N PHE A 143 -11.42 3.76 -16.96
CA PHE A 143 -9.98 3.58 -17.22
C PHE A 143 -9.68 2.08 -17.45
N PRO A 144 -9.94 1.55 -18.67
CA PRO A 144 -9.78 0.12 -18.94
C PRO A 144 -8.35 -0.42 -18.78
N LYS A 145 -7.34 0.46 -18.90
CA LYS A 145 -5.92 0.10 -18.69
C LYS A 145 -5.49 0.15 -17.22
N SER A 146 -6.34 0.63 -16.31
CA SER A 146 -6.03 0.61 -14.87
C SER A 146 -5.83 -0.82 -14.38
N TYR A 147 -5.00 -0.99 -13.36
CA TYR A 147 -4.70 -2.30 -12.79
C TYR A 147 -4.52 -2.20 -11.28
N ARG A 148 -4.61 -3.36 -10.62
CA ARG A 148 -4.25 -3.51 -9.21
C ARG A 148 -2.87 -4.13 -9.11
N LYS A 149 -2.04 -3.58 -8.23
CA LYS A 149 -0.75 -4.17 -7.86
C LYS A 149 -0.60 -4.15 -6.34
N GLN A 150 0.06 -5.16 -5.79
CA GLN A 150 0.36 -5.21 -4.37
C GLN A 150 1.84 -4.91 -4.14
N ALA A 151 2.15 -4.28 -3.03
CA ALA A 151 3.51 -3.98 -2.57
C ALA A 151 3.56 -4.07 -1.04
N ASP A 152 4.75 -4.34 -0.53
CA ASP A 152 5.06 -4.20 0.89
C ASP A 152 5.43 -2.74 1.17
N VAL A 153 4.75 -2.12 2.13
CA VAL A 153 4.93 -0.72 2.52
C VAL A 153 5.52 -0.68 3.92
N TYR A 154 6.61 0.06 4.10
CA TYR A 154 7.22 0.23 5.41
C TYR A 154 6.30 1.03 6.34
N ILE A 155 6.00 0.49 7.50
CA ILE A 155 5.14 1.10 8.53
C ILE A 155 5.88 1.48 9.81
N GLY A 156 7.17 1.16 9.91
CA GLY A 156 8.00 1.51 11.05
C GLY A 156 8.26 3.01 11.20
N CYS A 157 9.04 3.38 12.22
CA CYS A 157 9.46 4.76 12.46
C CYS A 157 10.41 5.23 11.36
N ILE A 158 10.18 6.43 10.84
CA ILE A 158 11.10 7.12 9.93
C ILE A 158 11.85 8.13 10.80
N HIS A 159 13.18 8.04 10.84
CA HIS A 159 14.07 8.88 11.65
C HIS A 159 15.21 9.41 10.79
#